data_AF-A0A636K5C8-F1
#
_entry.id   AF-A0A636K5C8-F1
#
_cell.length_a   1.000
_cell.length_b   1.000
_cell.length_c   1.000
_cell.angle_alpha   90.00
_cell.angle_beta   90.00
_cell.angle_gamma   90.00
#
_symmetry.space_group_name_H-M   'P 1'
#
loop_
_entity.id
_entity.type
_entity.pdbx_description
1 polymer ?
#
loop_
_entity_poly.entity_id
_entity_poly.type
_entity_poly.pdbx_seq_one_letter_code
_entity_poly.pdbx_strand_id
1 'polypeptide(L)'
;YTTSPAHTLQTWLDLTEQLLETGVDSIAIKDMSGILTPMAAYELVSEIKKRFEVRLHLHCHATTGMAEMALLKAIEAGVDGVDTA
;
A
#
# COMPACT_ATOMS: atom_id res chain seq x y z
N TYR A 1 -6.50 -1.23 -3.70
CA TYR A 1 -6.90 -0.68 -2.40
C TYR A 1 -8.35 -0.22 -2.46
N THR A 2 -9.13 -0.47 -1.42
CA THR A 2 -10.49 0.03 -1.25
C THR A 2 -10.87 0.01 0.24
N THR A 3 -12.01 0.61 0.60
CA THR A 3 -12.51 0.66 1.98
C THR A 3 -13.93 0.09 2.06
N SER A 4 -14.14 -0.88 2.94
CA SER A 4 -15.46 -1.45 3.25
C SER A 4 -15.40 -2.26 4.55
N PRO A 5 -16.51 -2.71 5.14
CA PRO A 5 -16.50 -3.63 6.28
C PRO A 5 -15.72 -4.94 6.05
N ALA A 6 -15.59 -5.38 4.79
CA ALA A 6 -14.82 -6.58 4.42
C ALA A 6 -13.32 -6.33 4.18
N HIS A 7 -12.85 -5.08 4.17
CA HIS A 7 -11.47 -4.72 3.86
C HIS A 7 -10.79 -4.15 5.11
N THR A 8 -10.03 -4.99 5.80
CA THR A 8 -9.27 -4.65 7.00
C THR A 8 -7.77 -4.78 6.74
N LEU A 9 -6.94 -4.29 7.66
CA LEU A 9 -5.50 -4.50 7.62
C LEU A 9 -5.14 -5.99 7.44
N GLN A 10 -5.78 -6.88 8.22
CA GLN A 10 -5.51 -8.31 8.13
C GLN A 10 -5.82 -8.86 6.73
N THR A 11 -6.94 -8.45 6.11
CA THR A 11 -7.28 -8.91 4.75
C THR A 11 -6.24 -8.51 3.70
N TRP A 12 -5.60 -7.34 3.87
CA TRP A 12 -4.53 -6.92 2.96
C TRP A 12 -3.23 -7.70 3.19
N LEU A 13 -2.95 -8.07 4.44
CA LEU A 13 -1.78 -8.87 4.79
C LEU A 13 -1.93 -10.32 4.30
N ASP A 14 -3.11 -10.90 4.45
CA ASP A 14 -3.43 -12.24 3.92
C ASP A 14 -3.30 -12.25 2.39
N LEU A 15 -3.82 -11.23 1.71
CA LEU A 15 -3.67 -11.09 0.25
C LEU A 15 -2.20 -10.91 -0.15
N THR A 16 -1.42 -10.17 0.65
CA THR A 16 0.02 -9.99 0.41
C THR A 16 0.72 -11.33 0.46
N GLU A 17 0.49 -12.14 1.50
CA GLU A 17 1.06 -13.49 1.64
C GLU A 17 0.69 -14.38 0.45
N GLN A 18 -0.60 -14.42 0.08
CA GLN A 18 -1.07 -15.19 -1.08
C GLN A 18 -0.38 -14.78 -2.38
N LEU A 19 -0.14 -13.49 -2.60
CA LEU A 19 0.59 -13.03 -3.79
C LEU A 19 2.04 -13.49 -3.77
N LEU A 20 2.72 -13.44 -2.62
CA LEU A 20 4.10 -13.92 -2.48
C LEU A 20 4.22 -15.41 -2.76
N GLU A 21 3.25 -16.23 -2.35
CA GLU A 21 3.22 -17.67 -2.63
C GLU A 21 3.20 -17.98 -4.14
N THR A 22 2.71 -17.05 -4.97
CA THR A 22 2.74 -17.22 -6.43
C THR A 22 4.11 -16.93 -7.05
N GLY A 23 5.09 -16.45 -6.27
CA GLY A 23 6.45 -16.17 -6.72
C GLY A 23 6.63 -14.80 -7.38
N VAL A 24 5.87 -13.78 -6.97
CA VAL A 24 6.04 -12.41 -7.49
C VAL A 24 7.34 -11.77 -7.03
N ASP A 25 7.97 -10.97 -7.89
CA ASP A 25 9.18 -10.21 -7.56
C ASP A 25 8.90 -8.96 -6.71
N SER A 26 7.68 -8.42 -6.80
CA SER A 26 7.26 -7.20 -6.10
C SER A 26 5.74 -7.11 -5.98
N ILE A 27 5.26 -6.28 -5.05
CA ILE A 27 3.84 -6.03 -4.83
C ILE A 27 3.55 -4.54 -5.02
N ALA A 28 2.41 -4.24 -5.65
CA ALA A 28 1.92 -2.89 -5.83
C ALA A 28 0.64 -2.64 -5.01
N ILE A 29 0.66 -1.62 -4.16
CA ILE A 29 -0.55 -1.06 -3.56
C ILE A 29 -1.11 -0.03 -4.53
N LYS A 30 -2.24 -0.35 -5.16
CA LYS A 30 -2.90 0.56 -6.12
C LYS A 30 -4.15 1.20 -5.52
N ASP A 31 -4.14 2.51 -5.34
CA ASP A 31 -5.29 3.35 -5.02
C ASP A 31 -5.74 4.14 -6.25
N MET A 32 -6.71 3.58 -6.97
CA MET A 32 -7.26 4.14 -8.21
C MET A 32 -8.18 5.35 -7.95
N SER A 33 -8.84 5.39 -6.79
CA SER A 33 -9.85 6.42 -6.48
C SER A 33 -9.27 7.60 -5.69
N GLY A 34 -8.03 7.49 -5.21
CA GLY A 34 -7.41 8.49 -4.33
C GLY A 34 -7.98 8.44 -2.91
N ILE A 35 -8.47 7.31 -2.44
CA ILE A 35 -9.15 7.21 -1.13
C ILE A 35 -8.23 6.69 -0.01
N LEU A 36 -6.97 6.37 -0.31
CA LEU A 36 -6.00 5.94 0.68
C LEU A 36 -5.59 7.13 1.56
N THR A 37 -5.90 7.03 2.86
CA THR A 37 -5.50 8.08 3.80
C THR A 37 -4.02 7.96 4.17
N PRO A 38 -3.34 9.06 4.54
CA PRO A 38 -1.92 9.03 4.89
C PRO A 38 -1.59 8.09 6.04
N MET A 39 -2.47 8.01 7.04
CA MET A 39 -2.28 7.10 8.18
C MET A 39 -2.53 5.64 7.80
N ALA A 40 -3.52 5.35 6.96
CA ALA A 40 -3.73 4.01 6.44
C ALA A 40 -2.56 3.55 5.55
N ALA A 41 -1.99 4.45 4.74
CA ALA A 41 -0.79 4.17 3.96
C ALA A 41 0.39 3.81 4.86
N TYR A 42 0.65 4.62 5.90
CA TYR A 42 1.72 4.37 6.86
C TYR A 42 1.56 3.01 7.55
N GLU A 43 0.36 2.72 8.06
CA GLU A 43 0.06 1.48 8.80
C GLU A 43 0.21 0.25 7.89
N LEU A 44 -0.42 0.27 6.71
CA LEU A 44 -0.39 -0.85 5.78
C LEU A 44 1.04 -1.15 5.30
N VAL A 45 1.78 -0.12 4.90
CA VAL A 45 3.17 -0.29 4.45
C VAL A 45 4.04 -0.79 5.60
N SER A 46 3.92 -0.21 6.80
CA SER A 46 4.71 -0.62 7.96
C SER A 46 4.49 -2.10 8.28
N GLU A 47 3.24 -2.58 8.26
CA GLU A 47 2.93 -3.97 8.59
C GLU A 47 3.39 -4.95 7.50
N ILE A 48 3.28 -4.58 6.23
CA ILE A 48 3.83 -5.39 5.13
C ILE A 48 5.35 -5.51 5.27
N LYS A 49 6.05 -4.38 5.44
CA LYS A 49 7.53 -4.36 5.53
C LYS A 49 8.08 -5.05 6.78
N LYS A 50 7.29 -5.15 7.86
CA LYS A 50 7.65 -5.93 9.06
C LYS A 50 7.56 -7.44 8.85
N ARG A 51 6.59 -7.90 8.06
CA ARG A 51 6.25 -9.33 7.95
C ARG A 51 6.87 -9.99 6.72
N PHE A 52 7.07 -9.24 5.66
CA PHE A 52 7.45 -9.77 4.36
C PHE A 52 8.68 -9.05 3.80
N GLU A 53 9.67 -9.84 3.38
CA GLU A 53 10.82 -9.34 2.63
C GLU A 53 10.44 -9.22 1.14
N VAL A 54 9.68 -8.17 0.80
CA VAL A 54 9.22 -7.89 -0.57
C VAL A 54 9.47 -6.44 -0.95
N ARG A 55 9.75 -6.20 -2.23
CA ARG A 55 9.73 -4.87 -2.81
C ARG A 55 8.29 -4.39 -2.98
N LEU A 56 7.97 -3.27 -2.34
CA LEU A 56 6.64 -2.68 -2.31
C LEU A 56 6.61 -1.37 -3.10
N HIS A 57 5.63 -1.23 -3.99
CA HIS A 57 5.41 -0.02 -4.78
C HIS A 57 4.06 0.60 -4.44
N LEU A 58 3.99 1.91 -4.21
CA LEU A 58 2.73 2.62 -4.00
C LEU A 58 2.33 3.44 -5.22
N HIS A 59 1.11 3.22 -5.71
CA HIS A 59 0.46 4.01 -6.74
C HIS A 59 -0.81 4.64 -6.18
N CYS A 60 -0.91 5.97 -6.23
CA CYS A 60 -2.05 6.71 -5.70
C CYS A 60 -2.50 7.80 -6.68
N HIS A 61 -3.80 7.87 -6.95
CA HIS A 61 -4.40 8.94 -7.74
C HIS A 61 -4.62 10.20 -6.89
N ALA A 62 -4.32 11.38 -7.42
CA ALA A 62 -4.47 12.66 -6.73
C ALA A 62 -5.91 13.24 -6.72
N THR A 63 -6.92 12.45 -7.13
CA THR A 63 -8.30 12.91 -7.34
C THR A 63 -8.93 13.61 -6.13
N THR A 64 -8.55 13.22 -4.92
CA THR A 64 -9.10 13.72 -3.64
C THR A 64 -8.14 14.66 -2.90
N GLY A 65 -6.94 14.89 -3.43
CA GLY A 65 -5.86 15.63 -2.74
C GLY A 65 -5.13 14.85 -1.64
N MET A 66 -5.34 13.53 -1.54
CA MET A 66 -4.71 12.70 -0.49
C MET A 66 -3.36 12.11 -0.91
N ALA A 67 -3.06 12.06 -2.21
CA ALA A 67 -1.96 11.29 -2.77
C ALA A 67 -0.60 11.71 -2.21
N GLU A 68 -0.27 13.00 -2.22
CA GLU A 68 1.06 13.50 -1.82
C GLU A 68 1.37 13.15 -0.37
N MET A 69 0.39 13.32 0.52
CA MET A 69 0.53 12.95 1.92
C MET A 69 0.59 11.43 2.11
N ALA A 70 -0.19 10.65 1.34
CA ALA A 70 -0.13 9.19 1.38
C ALA A 70 1.22 8.65 0.89
N LEU A 71 1.77 9.21 -0.19
CA LEU A 71 3.10 8.87 -0.69
C LEU A 71 4.18 9.21 0.36
N LEU A 72 4.15 10.40 0.95
CA LEU A 72 5.12 10.80 1.98
C LEU A 72 5.08 9.83 3.17
N LYS A 73 3.88 9.52 3.67
CA LYS A 73 3.73 8.60 4.80
C LYS A 73 4.12 7.17 4.46
N ALA A 74 3.91 6.71 3.23
CA ALA A 74 4.39 5.40 2.79
C ALA A 74 5.93 5.36 2.69
N ILE A 75 6.57 6.44 2.24
CA ILE A 75 8.03 6.58 2.23
C ILE A 75 8.60 6.49 3.65
N GLU A 76 8.01 7.21 4.60
CA GLU A 76 8.41 7.13 6.01
C GLU A 76 8.22 5.71 6.61
N ALA A 77 7.23 4.96 6.12
CA ALA A 77 6.97 3.58 6.52
C ALA A 77 7.88 2.55 5.82
N GLY A 78 8.70 2.96 4.85
CA GLY A 78 9.67 2.11 4.16
C GLY A 78 9.18 1.48 2.85
N VAL A 79 8.25 2.12 2.13
CA VAL A 79 7.92 1.72 0.75
C VAL A 79 9.15 1.88 -0.17
N ASP A 80 9.34 0.97 -1.12
CA ASP A 80 10.55 0.92 -1.96
C ASP A 80 10.43 1.73 -3.25
N GLY A 81 9.21 2.13 -3.62
CA GLY A 81 8.95 2.96 -4.80
C GLY A 81 7.61 3.67 -4.70
N VAL A 82 7.48 4.77 -5.44
CA VAL A 82 6.23 5.51 -5.62
C VAL A 82 6.07 5.89 -7.09
N ASP A 83 4.84 5.80 -7.60
CA ASP A 83 4.51 6.35 -8.92
C ASP A 83 4.31 7.87 -8.84
N THR A 84 4.83 8.58 -9.84
CA THR A 84 4.68 10.03 -10.04
C THR A 84 4.37 10.33 -11.52
N ALA A 85 3.98 11.56 -11.86
CA ALA A 85 3.56 11.98 -13.20
C ALA A 85 4.51 13.01 -13.81
#